data_AF-A0A511D962-F1
#
_entry.id   AF-A0A511D962-F1
#
_cell.length_a   1.000
_cell.length_b   1.000
_cell.length_c   1.000
_cell.angle_alpha   90.00
_cell.angle_beta   90.00
_cell.angle_gamma   90.00
#
_symmetry.space_group_name_H-M   'P 1'
#
loop_
_entity.id
_entity.type
_entity.pdbx_description
1 polymer ?
#
loop_
_entity_poly.entity_id
_entity_poly.type
_entity_poly.pdbx_seq_one_letter_code
_entity_poly.pdbx_strand_id
1 'polypeptide(L)'
;MRNGPAQAAGIVLAGGRSSRMGTAKAALDWFGVPLLARVAGLVGRAVDGPVVVVRAPGQSLPPLPARVEVVDDPVEGRGPLQGIAVGLDAVAGRAGAAFVTATDLPLLHPAYVRRVLALLDDEHDVVVPQVHGFPQPLAAAYRVSLAPLVTSLVGDGVRRPPDLFTRCRVVRPDEQALLAGSALARVDPAIDSLLNINTPEELATVLARPAPRVTVAEGPPVAARTLGEAAAQLAFRHGPAARIVLAGAVEVDDPATPLVPGDVLAVRVSPGPTGVVAGHAASRRT
;
A
#
# COMPACT_ATOMS: atom_id res chain seq x y z
N MET A 1 23.04 -0.72 -11.99
CA MET A 1 21.61 -1.11 -12.09
C MET A 1 21.51 -2.53 -11.54
N ARG A 2 20.67 -2.79 -10.52
CA ARG A 2 20.51 -4.15 -9.98
C ARG A 2 19.72 -4.94 -11.03
N ASN A 3 20.39 -5.80 -11.80
CA ASN A 3 19.77 -6.65 -12.82
C ASN A 3 19.28 -7.96 -12.19
N GLY A 4 18.26 -7.86 -11.34
CA GLY A 4 17.56 -9.01 -10.77
C GLY A 4 16.10 -8.64 -10.52
N PRO A 5 15.19 -9.63 -10.42
CA PRO A 5 13.80 -9.37 -10.04
C PRO A 5 13.75 -8.66 -8.68
N ALA A 6 12.72 -7.84 -8.48
CA ALA A 6 12.46 -7.20 -7.19
C ALA A 6 12.28 -8.25 -6.09
N GLN A 7 12.48 -7.87 -4.83
CA GLN A 7 12.26 -8.80 -3.73
C GLN A 7 10.76 -9.09 -3.58
N ALA A 8 9.93 -8.04 -3.62
CA ALA A 8 8.50 -8.16 -3.41
C ALA A 8 7.70 -7.30 -4.39
N ALA A 9 6.56 -7.82 -4.84
CA ALA A 9 5.50 -7.08 -5.50
C ALA A 9 4.29 -6.88 -4.57
N GLY A 10 3.37 -6.00 -4.97
CA GLY A 10 2.07 -5.82 -4.34
C GLY A 10 0.94 -6.29 -5.24
N ILE A 11 -0.03 -7.00 -4.68
CA ILE A 11 -1.25 -7.42 -5.38
C ILE A 11 -2.45 -6.94 -4.57
N VAL A 12 -3.31 -6.13 -5.19
CA VAL A 12 -4.54 -5.63 -4.58
C VAL A 12 -5.74 -6.16 -5.36
N LEU A 13 -6.56 -6.97 -4.71
CA LEU A 13 -7.77 -7.54 -5.29
C LEU A 13 -8.91 -6.52 -5.16
N ALA A 14 -9.30 -5.91 -6.28
CA ALA A 14 -10.43 -4.99 -6.38
C ALA A 14 -11.74 -5.70 -6.74
N GLY A 15 -11.69 -6.99 -7.05
CA GLY A 15 -12.84 -7.81 -7.41
C GLY A 15 -13.75 -8.14 -6.21
N GLY A 16 -15.06 -8.14 -6.45
CA GLY A 16 -16.09 -8.53 -5.49
C GLY A 16 -17.36 -7.69 -5.64
N ARG A 17 -18.51 -8.34 -5.75
CA ARG A 17 -19.80 -7.63 -5.75
C ARG A 17 -20.03 -7.09 -4.34
N SER A 18 -19.80 -5.79 -4.16
CA SER A 18 -20.00 -5.05 -2.91
C SER A 18 -21.50 -4.88 -2.58
N SER A 19 -22.27 -5.98 -2.63
CA SER A 19 -23.73 -5.98 -2.60
C SER A 19 -24.32 -5.38 -1.32
N ARG A 20 -23.60 -5.48 -0.20
CA ARG A 20 -24.00 -4.93 1.10
C ARG A 20 -23.80 -3.41 1.23
N MET A 21 -22.90 -2.83 0.43
CA MET A 21 -22.55 -1.40 0.51
C MET A 21 -23.31 -0.52 -0.49
N GLY A 22 -24.06 -1.12 -1.44
CA GLY A 22 -24.74 -0.40 -2.52
C GLY A 22 -23.81 0.25 -3.57
N THR A 23 -22.56 0.52 -3.22
CA THR A 23 -21.49 1.07 -4.07
C THR A 23 -20.26 0.17 -4.03
N ALA A 24 -19.48 0.13 -5.11
CA ALA A 24 -18.23 -0.61 -5.15
C ALA A 24 -17.25 -0.08 -4.08
N LYS A 25 -16.80 -0.95 -3.15
CA LYS A 25 -15.87 -0.56 -2.06
C LYS A 25 -14.64 0.19 -2.56
N ALA A 26 -14.12 -0.22 -3.72
CA ALA A 26 -12.95 0.41 -4.36
C ALA A 26 -13.10 1.93 -4.56
N ALA A 27 -14.32 2.42 -4.83
CA ALA A 27 -14.61 3.82 -5.11
C ALA A 27 -15.08 4.62 -3.88
N LEU A 28 -15.13 4.00 -2.70
CA LEU A 28 -15.50 4.72 -1.48
C LEU A 28 -14.49 5.84 -1.21
N ASP A 29 -15.02 7.02 -0.87
CA ASP A 29 -14.18 8.17 -0.55
C ASP A 29 -13.52 7.97 0.82
N TRP A 30 -12.19 8.09 0.82
CA TRP A 30 -11.37 8.17 2.00
C TRP A 30 -10.71 9.54 2.04
N PHE A 31 -11.46 10.54 2.52
CA PHE A 31 -10.99 11.92 2.67
C PHE A 31 -10.45 12.50 1.34
N GLY A 32 -11.22 12.36 0.27
CA GLY A 32 -10.87 12.82 -1.07
C GLY A 32 -9.98 11.87 -1.87
N VAL A 33 -9.58 10.71 -1.30
CA VAL A 33 -8.83 9.66 -1.99
C VAL A 33 -9.69 8.40 -2.08
N PRO A 34 -9.87 7.79 -3.27
CA PRO A 34 -10.57 6.51 -3.37
C PRO A 34 -9.90 5.42 -2.54
N LEU A 35 -10.69 4.58 -1.87
CA LEU A 35 -10.19 3.55 -0.96
C LEU A 35 -9.19 2.59 -1.65
N LEU A 36 -9.45 2.20 -2.90
CA LEU A 36 -8.52 1.38 -3.68
C LEU A 36 -7.18 2.10 -3.92
N ALA A 37 -7.21 3.39 -4.28
CA ALA A 37 -6.01 4.18 -4.50
C ALA A 37 -5.18 4.30 -3.20
N ARG A 38 -5.85 4.47 -2.06
CA ARG A 38 -5.22 4.45 -0.74
C ARG A 38 -4.52 3.11 -0.46
N VAL A 39 -5.23 1.99 -0.56
CA VAL A 39 -4.63 0.67 -0.27
C VAL A 39 -3.46 0.36 -1.21
N ALA A 40 -3.62 0.62 -2.52
CA ALA A 40 -2.54 0.44 -3.49
C ALA A 40 -1.33 1.34 -3.18
N GLY A 41 -1.56 2.59 -2.76
CA GLY A 41 -0.50 3.49 -2.31
C GLY A 41 0.22 2.99 -1.06
N LEU A 42 -0.50 2.46 -0.08
CA LEU A 42 0.09 1.89 1.15
C LEU A 42 0.95 0.65 0.84
N VAL A 43 0.50 -0.22 -0.06
CA VAL A 43 1.27 -1.39 -0.51
C VAL A 43 2.50 -0.94 -1.30
N GLY A 44 2.38 0.02 -2.21
CA GLY A 44 3.50 0.57 -2.99
C GLY A 44 4.59 1.20 -2.14
N ARG A 45 4.27 1.69 -0.94
CA ARG A 45 5.24 2.18 0.04
C ARG A 45 6.03 1.08 0.76
N ALA A 46 5.66 -0.18 0.59
CA ALA A 46 6.24 -1.31 1.30
C ALA A 46 7.01 -2.30 0.42
N VAL A 47 6.85 -2.20 -0.90
CA VAL A 47 7.45 -3.12 -1.88
C VAL A 47 8.43 -2.39 -2.80
N ASP A 48 9.41 -3.12 -3.34
CA ASP A 48 10.40 -2.61 -4.30
C ASP A 48 10.07 -2.97 -5.76
N GLY A 49 9.08 -3.84 -5.96
CA GLY A 49 8.56 -4.27 -7.26
C GLY A 49 7.24 -3.58 -7.65
N PRO A 50 6.56 -4.12 -8.67
CA PRO A 50 5.31 -3.56 -9.18
C PRO A 50 4.16 -3.72 -8.18
N VAL A 51 3.19 -2.80 -8.24
CA VAL A 51 1.88 -2.96 -7.59
C VAL A 51 0.84 -3.21 -8.66
N VAL A 52 0.15 -4.35 -8.58
CA VAL A 52 -0.89 -4.76 -9.51
C VAL A 52 -2.24 -4.75 -8.82
N VAL A 53 -3.21 -4.08 -9.43
CA VAL A 53 -4.62 -4.16 -9.07
C VAL A 53 -5.30 -5.19 -9.97
N VAL A 54 -5.89 -6.22 -9.38
CA VAL A 54 -6.69 -7.21 -10.09
C VAL A 54 -8.16 -6.81 -10.01
N ARG A 55 -8.77 -6.48 -11.16
CA ARG A 55 -10.18 -6.06 -11.24
C ARG A 55 -11.04 -7.12 -11.92
N ALA A 56 -12.33 -7.11 -11.61
CA ALA A 56 -13.29 -7.96 -12.30
C ALA A 56 -13.53 -7.46 -13.75
N PRO A 57 -13.95 -8.34 -14.68
CA PRO A 57 -14.27 -7.95 -16.05
C PRO A 57 -15.26 -6.77 -16.10
N GLY A 58 -14.92 -5.73 -16.84
CA GLY A 58 -15.80 -4.57 -17.03
C GLY A 58 -15.98 -3.68 -15.79
N GLN A 59 -15.25 -3.94 -14.70
CA GLN A 59 -15.29 -3.11 -13.51
C GLN A 59 -14.63 -1.75 -13.79
N SER A 60 -15.40 -0.68 -13.64
CA SER A 60 -14.82 0.67 -13.60
C SER A 60 -14.02 0.85 -12.31
N LEU A 61 -12.80 1.37 -12.44
CA LEU A 61 -11.94 1.69 -11.32
C LEU A 61 -11.83 3.21 -11.15
N PRO A 62 -11.72 3.70 -9.91
CA PRO A 62 -11.37 5.10 -9.67
C PRO A 62 -9.92 5.38 -10.11
N PRO A 63 -9.49 6.66 -10.16
CA PRO A 63 -8.10 7.01 -10.41
C PRO A 63 -7.14 6.29 -9.45
N LEU A 64 -6.04 5.78 -10.00
CA LEU A 64 -4.99 5.05 -9.27
C LEU A 64 -3.68 5.83 -9.28
N PRO A 65 -2.78 5.61 -8.31
CA PRO A 65 -1.43 6.16 -8.36
C PRO A 65 -0.69 5.74 -9.63
N ALA A 66 0.18 6.61 -10.16
CA ALA A 66 0.80 6.46 -11.48
C ALA A 66 1.63 5.17 -11.68
N ARG A 67 2.09 4.54 -10.60
CA ARG A 67 2.92 3.31 -10.62
C ARG A 67 2.12 2.03 -10.41
N VAL A 68 0.79 2.12 -10.37
CA VAL A 68 -0.09 0.97 -10.20
C VAL A 68 -0.53 0.47 -11.57
N GLU A 69 -0.30 -0.82 -11.81
CA GLU A 69 -0.76 -1.53 -13.00
C GLU A 69 -2.12 -2.16 -12.73
N VAL A 70 -2.96 -2.27 -13.76
CA VAL A 70 -4.28 -2.90 -13.66
C VAL A 70 -4.31 -4.13 -14.55
N VAL A 71 -4.77 -5.25 -14.00
CA VAL A 71 -4.96 -6.51 -14.73
C VAL A 71 -6.40 -6.96 -14.55
N ASP A 72 -6.98 -7.42 -15.65
CA ASP A 72 -8.33 -7.99 -15.68
C ASP A 72 -8.28 -9.45 -15.26
N ASP A 73 -9.10 -9.82 -14.27
CA ASP A 73 -9.42 -11.21 -13.99
C ASP A 73 -10.34 -11.72 -15.10
N PRO A 74 -9.95 -12.72 -15.92
CA PRO A 74 -10.75 -13.16 -17.06
C PRO A 74 -12.07 -13.83 -16.67
N VAL A 75 -12.25 -14.26 -15.41
CA VAL A 75 -13.43 -15.03 -15.00
C VAL A 75 -14.03 -14.54 -13.69
N GLU A 76 -15.14 -13.81 -13.78
CA GLU A 76 -15.86 -13.34 -12.60
C GLU A 76 -16.42 -14.51 -11.75
N GLY A 77 -16.45 -14.35 -10.43
CA GLY A 77 -17.20 -15.23 -9.53
C GLY A 77 -16.49 -16.51 -9.11
N ARG A 78 -15.19 -16.66 -9.42
CA ARG A 78 -14.36 -17.80 -8.98
C ARG A 78 -13.70 -17.62 -7.61
N GLY A 79 -14.08 -16.58 -6.88
CA GLY A 79 -13.60 -16.31 -5.53
C GLY A 79 -12.18 -15.73 -5.50
N PRO A 80 -11.66 -15.42 -4.30
CA PRO A 80 -10.40 -14.69 -4.17
C PRO A 80 -9.18 -15.46 -4.70
N LEU A 81 -9.20 -16.80 -4.74
CA LEU A 81 -8.08 -17.58 -5.26
C LEU A 81 -7.80 -17.32 -6.75
N GLN A 82 -8.84 -17.05 -7.55
CA GLN A 82 -8.70 -16.63 -8.94
C GLN A 82 -7.95 -15.30 -9.04
N GLY A 83 -8.32 -14.31 -8.23
CA GLY A 83 -7.62 -13.03 -8.20
C GLY A 83 -6.15 -13.16 -7.77
N ILE A 84 -5.86 -14.07 -6.83
CA ILE A 84 -4.48 -14.41 -6.46
C ILE A 84 -3.73 -15.02 -7.64
N ALA A 85 -4.33 -15.97 -8.37
CA ALA A 85 -3.71 -16.58 -9.55
C ALA A 85 -3.30 -15.53 -10.59
N VAL A 86 -4.25 -14.66 -10.97
CA VAL A 86 -4.04 -13.59 -11.95
C VAL A 86 -2.98 -12.60 -11.47
N GLY A 87 -3.04 -12.20 -10.19
CA GLY A 87 -2.07 -11.28 -9.62
C GLY A 87 -0.65 -11.85 -9.58
N LEU A 88 -0.48 -13.13 -9.17
CA LEU A 88 0.82 -13.79 -9.12
C LEU A 88 1.41 -13.96 -10.52
N ASP A 89 0.58 -14.33 -11.50
CA ASP A 89 0.99 -14.44 -12.91
C ASP A 89 1.48 -13.09 -13.46
N ALA A 90 0.75 -12.00 -13.16
CA ALA A 90 1.11 -10.64 -13.60
C ALA A 90 2.45 -10.11 -13.04
N VAL A 91 2.93 -10.68 -11.94
CA VAL A 91 4.22 -10.30 -11.33
C VAL A 91 5.30 -11.39 -11.50
N ALA A 92 4.98 -12.48 -12.20
CA ALA A 92 5.90 -13.56 -12.51
C ALA A 92 7.13 -13.04 -13.27
N GLY A 93 8.32 -13.44 -12.83
CA GLY A 93 9.60 -12.98 -13.37
C GLY A 93 9.99 -11.54 -13.00
N ARG A 94 9.11 -10.78 -12.33
CA ARG A 94 9.38 -9.40 -11.89
C ARG A 94 9.63 -9.27 -10.39
N ALA A 95 9.15 -10.23 -9.60
CA ALA A 95 9.40 -10.30 -8.16
C ALA A 95 9.53 -11.75 -7.64
N GLY A 96 10.22 -11.94 -6.51
CA GLY A 96 10.33 -13.24 -5.84
C GLY A 96 9.14 -13.59 -4.94
N ALA A 97 8.54 -12.58 -4.32
CA ALA A 97 7.36 -12.70 -3.47
C ALA A 97 6.32 -11.63 -3.82
N ALA A 98 5.09 -11.80 -3.35
CA ALA A 98 4.04 -10.79 -3.45
C ALA A 98 3.23 -10.69 -2.15
N PHE A 99 2.98 -9.47 -1.69
CA PHE A 99 1.98 -9.22 -0.67
C PHE A 99 0.61 -9.09 -1.33
N VAL A 100 -0.33 -9.93 -0.92
CA VAL A 100 -1.69 -9.96 -1.46
C VAL A 100 -2.64 -9.35 -0.46
N THR A 101 -3.45 -8.41 -0.93
CA THR A 101 -4.50 -7.80 -0.13
C THR A 101 -5.78 -7.48 -0.87
N ALA A 102 -6.85 -7.19 -0.13
CA ALA A 102 -8.12 -6.69 -0.66
C ALA A 102 -8.26 -5.18 -0.42
N THR A 103 -9.25 -4.55 -1.05
CA THR A 103 -9.48 -3.10 -0.90
C THR A 103 -10.08 -2.68 0.44
N ASP A 104 -10.51 -3.63 1.28
CA ASP A 104 -11.26 -3.35 2.50
C ASP A 104 -10.41 -3.18 3.76
N LEU A 105 -9.08 -3.07 3.60
CA LEU A 105 -8.11 -2.78 4.67
C LEU A 105 -7.61 -1.32 4.59
N PRO A 106 -8.45 -0.32 4.87
CA PRO A 106 -8.11 1.11 4.79
C PRO A 106 -6.96 1.53 5.72
N LEU A 107 -6.79 0.82 6.83
CA LEU A 107 -5.81 1.13 7.87
C LEU A 107 -4.51 0.35 7.70
N LEU A 108 -4.36 -0.41 6.61
CA LEU A 108 -3.16 -1.18 6.30
C LEU A 108 -1.90 -0.34 6.48
N HIS A 109 -0.98 -0.82 7.30
CA HIS A 109 0.27 -0.11 7.54
C HIS A 109 1.40 -0.66 6.65
N PRO A 110 2.24 0.18 6.00
CA PRO A 110 3.41 -0.30 5.25
C PRO A 110 4.38 -1.14 6.11
N ALA A 111 4.45 -0.89 7.41
CA ALA A 111 5.23 -1.71 8.35
C ALA A 111 4.63 -3.12 8.55
N TYR A 112 3.30 -3.28 8.45
CA TYR A 112 2.65 -4.58 8.48
C TYR A 112 3.02 -5.38 7.23
N VAL A 113 2.88 -4.76 6.06
CA VAL A 113 3.25 -5.36 4.75
C VAL A 113 4.71 -5.83 4.77
N ARG A 114 5.63 -4.96 5.17
CA ARG A 114 7.05 -5.31 5.30
C ARG A 114 7.29 -6.43 6.31
N ARG A 115 6.56 -6.43 7.44
CA ARG A 115 6.71 -7.46 8.46
C ARG A 115 6.27 -8.83 7.95
N VAL A 116 5.13 -8.91 7.27
CA VAL A 116 4.62 -10.16 6.70
C VAL A 116 5.55 -10.67 5.60
N LEU A 117 6.03 -9.80 4.71
CA LEU A 117 7.01 -10.16 3.67
C LEU A 117 8.33 -10.66 4.29
N ALA A 118 8.83 -10.02 5.35
CA ALA A 118 10.07 -10.41 6.02
C ALA A 118 9.98 -11.73 6.80
N LEU A 119 8.77 -12.24 7.05
CA LEU A 119 8.54 -13.55 7.66
C LEU A 119 8.52 -14.69 6.63
N LEU A 120 8.57 -14.38 5.33
CA LEU A 120 8.64 -15.39 4.27
C LEU A 120 10.08 -15.84 4.10
N ASP A 121 10.43 -16.94 4.75
CA ASP A 121 11.73 -17.60 4.62
C ASP A 121 11.83 -18.48 3.37
N ASP A 122 12.99 -19.14 3.18
CA ASP A 122 13.28 -20.04 2.06
C ASP A 122 12.63 -21.42 2.15
N GLU A 123 12.01 -21.75 3.28
CA GLU A 123 11.36 -23.04 3.49
C GLU A 123 9.86 -22.98 3.22
N HIS A 124 9.25 -21.79 3.28
CA HIS A 124 7.81 -21.59 3.16
C HIS A 124 7.41 -20.90 1.85
N ASP A 125 6.22 -21.27 1.38
CA ASP A 125 5.61 -20.70 0.19
C ASP A 125 4.66 -19.53 0.52
N VAL A 126 4.07 -19.54 1.71
CA VAL A 126 3.09 -18.53 2.14
C VAL A 126 3.29 -18.17 3.61
N VAL A 127 3.22 -16.87 3.91
CA VAL A 127 3.00 -16.35 5.27
C VAL A 127 1.54 -15.93 5.36
N VAL A 128 0.76 -16.62 6.19
CA VAL A 128 -0.65 -16.29 6.44
C VAL A 128 -0.82 -15.92 7.90
N PRO A 129 -0.81 -14.61 8.24
CA PRO A 129 -1.04 -14.17 9.60
C PRO A 129 -2.33 -14.74 10.18
N GLN A 130 -2.30 -15.13 11.46
CA GLN A 130 -3.47 -15.56 12.21
C GLN A 130 -3.73 -14.57 13.33
N VAL A 131 -4.78 -13.76 13.19
CA VAL A 131 -5.10 -12.69 14.13
C VAL A 131 -6.52 -12.90 14.64
N HIS A 132 -6.68 -12.80 15.96
CA HIS A 132 -7.91 -13.09 16.70
C HIS A 132 -8.46 -14.49 16.40
N GLY A 133 -7.56 -15.45 16.17
CA GLY A 133 -7.90 -16.84 15.84
C GLY A 133 -8.28 -17.08 14.38
N PHE A 134 -8.29 -16.05 13.51
CA PHE A 134 -8.68 -16.19 12.10
C PHE A 134 -7.47 -16.01 11.16
N PRO A 135 -7.34 -16.87 10.12
CA PRO A 135 -6.32 -16.68 9.10
C PRO A 135 -6.66 -15.48 8.22
N GLN A 136 -5.63 -14.74 7.81
CA GLN A 136 -5.73 -13.52 7.02
C GLN A 136 -5.13 -13.73 5.61
N PRO A 137 -5.80 -14.49 4.72
CA PRO A 137 -5.25 -14.84 3.40
C PRO A 137 -5.14 -13.65 2.44
N LEU A 138 -5.85 -12.57 2.71
CA LEU A 138 -5.82 -11.30 1.96
C LEU A 138 -5.11 -10.19 2.75
N ALA A 139 -4.16 -10.60 3.60
CA ALA A 139 -3.14 -9.75 4.19
C ALA A 139 -1.86 -10.58 4.41
N ALA A 140 -1.45 -11.28 3.35
CA ALA A 140 -0.50 -12.38 3.41
C ALA A 140 0.59 -12.23 2.33
N ALA A 141 1.75 -12.86 2.57
CA ALA A 141 2.82 -12.94 1.58
C ALA A 141 2.81 -14.31 0.90
N TYR A 142 2.97 -14.32 -0.42
CA TYR A 142 2.99 -15.51 -1.26
C TYR A 142 4.27 -15.51 -2.11
N ARG A 143 4.93 -16.66 -2.22
CA ARG A 143 5.98 -16.87 -3.24
C ARG A 143 5.36 -16.73 -4.62
N VAL A 144 6.03 -15.98 -5.51
CA VAL A 144 5.55 -15.82 -6.89
C VAL A 144 5.64 -17.14 -7.67
N SER A 145 6.53 -18.05 -7.28
CA SER A 145 6.63 -19.40 -7.83
C SER A 145 5.38 -20.27 -7.61
N LEU A 146 4.44 -19.84 -6.75
CA LEU A 146 3.15 -20.51 -6.60
C LEU A 146 2.21 -20.30 -7.79
N ALA A 147 2.47 -19.34 -8.69
CA ALA A 147 1.55 -18.99 -9.77
C ALA A 147 1.04 -20.22 -10.57
N PRO A 148 1.89 -21.16 -11.04
CA PRO A 148 1.41 -22.34 -11.77
C PRO A 148 0.51 -23.25 -10.94
N LEU A 149 0.84 -23.46 -9.66
CA LEU A 149 0.03 -24.28 -8.75
C LEU A 149 -1.34 -23.64 -8.51
N VAL A 150 -1.37 -22.34 -8.21
CA VAL A 150 -2.62 -21.61 -7.94
C VAL A 150 -3.51 -21.62 -9.19
N THR A 151 -2.93 -21.38 -10.38
CA THR A 151 -3.65 -21.46 -11.65
C THR A 151 -4.22 -22.85 -11.90
N SER A 152 -3.46 -23.93 -11.64
CA SER A 152 -3.97 -25.30 -11.76
C SER A 152 -5.15 -25.57 -10.82
N LEU A 153 -5.03 -25.20 -9.54
CA LEU A 153 -6.09 -25.41 -8.55
C LEU A 153 -7.38 -24.66 -8.94
N VAL A 154 -7.25 -23.44 -9.45
CA VAL A 154 -8.38 -22.66 -9.94
C VAL A 154 -9.01 -23.30 -11.18
N GLY A 155 -8.20 -23.91 -12.07
CA GLY A 155 -8.65 -24.74 -13.18
C GLY A 155 -9.48 -25.95 -12.72
N ASP A 156 -9.07 -26.58 -11.62
CA ASP A 156 -9.77 -27.70 -10.97
C ASP A 156 -11.02 -27.27 -10.16
N GLY A 157 -11.37 -25.99 -10.18
CA GLY A 157 -12.56 -25.45 -9.53
C GLY A 157 -12.37 -25.09 -8.05
N VAL A 158 -11.15 -25.08 -7.53
CA VAL A 158 -10.84 -24.58 -6.18
C VAL A 158 -10.99 -23.05 -6.17
N ARG A 159 -11.68 -22.53 -5.15
CA ARG A 159 -12.04 -21.09 -5.09
C ARG A 159 -11.52 -20.35 -3.87
N ARG A 160 -11.16 -21.07 -2.80
CA ARG A 160 -10.85 -20.47 -1.49
C ARG A 160 -9.36 -20.58 -1.19
N PRO A 161 -8.69 -19.51 -0.72
CA PRO A 161 -7.29 -19.55 -0.31
C PRO A 161 -6.95 -20.62 0.73
N PRO A 162 -7.79 -20.92 1.75
CA PRO A 162 -7.50 -22.02 2.67
C PRO A 162 -7.25 -23.38 2.01
N ASP A 163 -7.90 -23.65 0.88
CA ASP A 163 -7.74 -24.91 0.15
C ASP A 163 -6.32 -25.00 -0.49
N LEU A 164 -5.72 -23.88 -0.91
CA LEU A 164 -4.33 -23.80 -1.37
C LEU A 164 -3.33 -24.17 -0.26
N PHE A 165 -3.60 -23.78 0.99
CA PHE A 165 -2.67 -23.99 2.12
C PHE A 165 -2.47 -25.45 2.49
N THR A 166 -3.27 -26.36 1.94
CA THR A 166 -3.09 -27.81 2.05
C THR A 166 -2.11 -28.38 1.02
N ARG A 167 -1.70 -27.57 0.04
CA ARG A 167 -0.88 -27.95 -1.12
C ARG A 167 0.47 -27.24 -1.17
N CYS A 168 0.79 -26.41 -0.18
CA CYS A 168 2.05 -25.68 -0.08
C CYS A 168 2.48 -25.53 1.38
N ARG A 169 3.71 -25.06 1.60
CA ARG A 169 4.27 -24.86 2.94
C ARG A 169 3.85 -23.48 3.46
N VAL A 170 3.22 -23.44 4.63
CA VAL A 170 2.62 -22.22 5.17
C VAL A 170 3.08 -21.96 6.60
N VAL A 171 3.62 -20.78 6.84
CA VAL A 171 3.86 -20.27 8.19
C VAL A 171 2.70 -19.36 8.61
N ARG A 172 2.26 -19.49 9.87
CA ARG A 172 1.10 -18.78 10.43
C ARG A 172 1.50 -17.98 11.67
N PRO A 173 2.11 -16.81 11.51
CA PRO A 173 2.47 -15.97 12.65
C PRO A 173 1.21 -15.44 13.33
N ASP A 174 1.16 -15.55 14.66
CA ASP A 174 0.14 -14.91 15.50
C ASP A 174 0.48 -13.44 15.78
N GLU A 175 -0.36 -12.75 16.54
CA GLU A 175 -0.15 -11.35 16.92
C GLU A 175 1.21 -11.13 17.61
N GLN A 176 1.60 -12.04 18.51
CA GLN A 176 2.87 -11.93 19.22
C GLN A 176 4.05 -12.04 18.25
N ALA A 177 4.02 -13.01 17.34
CA ALA A 177 5.06 -13.19 16.33
C ALA A 177 5.13 -12.01 15.36
N LEU A 178 4.00 -11.43 14.96
CA LEU A 178 3.97 -10.23 14.11
C LEU A 178 4.65 -9.05 14.81
N LEU A 179 4.37 -8.84 16.09
CA LEU A 179 4.85 -7.68 16.85
C LEU A 179 6.30 -7.84 17.32
N ALA A 180 6.74 -9.05 17.66
CA ALA A 180 8.05 -9.32 18.27
C ALA A 180 9.22 -8.71 17.48
N GLY A 181 9.96 -7.81 18.13
CA GLY A 181 11.15 -7.15 17.57
C GLY A 181 10.91 -6.28 16.34
N SER A 182 9.65 -5.98 16.00
CA SER A 182 9.28 -5.36 14.74
C SER A 182 9.08 -3.84 14.86
N ALA A 183 9.21 -3.13 13.75
CA ALA A 183 8.76 -1.74 13.67
C ALA A 183 7.24 -1.62 13.81
N LEU A 184 6.48 -2.67 13.44
CA LEU A 184 5.03 -2.72 13.54
C LEU A 184 4.55 -2.47 14.97
N ALA A 185 5.21 -3.07 15.97
CA ALA A 185 4.87 -2.88 17.38
C ALA A 185 4.89 -1.43 17.88
N ARG A 186 5.61 -0.53 17.20
CA ARG A 186 5.66 0.90 17.57
C ARG A 186 4.57 1.73 16.92
N VAL A 187 4.15 1.35 15.72
CA VAL A 187 3.28 2.18 14.85
C VAL A 187 1.86 1.64 14.74
N ASP A 188 1.67 0.34 14.96
CA ASP A 188 0.38 -0.34 14.94
C ASP A 188 0.38 -1.53 15.93
N PRO A 189 0.45 -1.26 17.25
CA PRO A 189 0.48 -2.31 18.27
C PRO A 189 -0.83 -3.08 18.41
N ALA A 190 -1.95 -2.50 17.96
CA ALA A 190 -3.27 -3.14 17.98
C ALA A 190 -3.56 -3.95 16.70
N ILE A 191 -2.66 -3.89 15.71
CA ILE A 191 -2.84 -4.54 14.40
C ILE A 191 -4.13 -4.05 13.71
N ASP A 192 -4.41 -2.75 13.84
CA ASP A 192 -5.49 -2.05 13.14
C ASP A 192 -5.35 -2.17 11.61
N SER A 193 -4.15 -2.51 11.11
CA SER A 193 -3.89 -2.89 9.72
C SER A 193 -4.86 -3.95 9.16
N LEU A 194 -5.48 -4.76 10.04
CA LEU A 194 -6.40 -5.84 9.69
C LEU A 194 -7.87 -5.52 9.97
N LEU A 195 -8.20 -4.25 10.25
CA LEU A 195 -9.59 -3.83 10.41
C LEU A 195 -10.27 -3.73 9.04
N ASN A 196 -11.15 -4.68 8.74
CA ASN A 196 -11.93 -4.73 7.51
C ASN A 196 -13.13 -3.77 7.55
N ILE A 197 -13.44 -3.12 6.42
CA ILE A 197 -14.71 -2.40 6.22
C ILE A 197 -15.61 -3.17 5.27
N ASN A 198 -16.75 -3.62 5.78
CA ASN A 198 -17.79 -4.37 5.08
C ASN A 198 -19.16 -3.67 5.10
N THR A 199 -19.41 -2.78 6.06
CA THR A 199 -20.68 -2.04 6.18
C THR A 199 -20.48 -0.51 6.23
N PRO A 200 -21.53 0.29 5.95
CA PRO A 200 -21.47 1.75 6.07
C PRO A 200 -21.18 2.22 7.50
N GLU A 201 -21.66 1.50 8.51
CA GLU A 201 -21.43 1.81 9.93
C GLU A 201 -19.97 1.58 10.33
N GLU A 202 -19.35 0.51 9.84
CA GLU A 202 -17.92 0.27 10.00
C GLU A 202 -17.11 1.37 9.31
N LEU A 203 -17.52 1.78 8.09
CA LEU A 203 -16.89 2.90 7.39
C LEU A 203 -16.99 4.20 8.20
N ALA A 204 -18.18 4.54 8.71
CA ALA A 204 -18.38 5.73 9.52
C ALA A 204 -17.51 5.72 10.79
N THR A 205 -17.40 4.56 11.44
CA THR A 205 -16.55 4.38 12.64
C THR A 205 -15.09 4.64 12.32
N VAL A 206 -14.59 4.11 11.20
CA VAL A 206 -13.21 4.31 10.80
C VAL A 206 -12.96 5.75 10.33
N LEU A 207 -13.89 6.37 9.61
CA LEU A 207 -13.80 7.78 9.20
C LEU A 207 -13.85 8.75 10.39
N ALA A 208 -14.47 8.35 11.50
CA ALA A 208 -14.46 9.15 12.74
C ALA A 208 -13.11 9.13 13.46
N ARG A 209 -12.17 8.24 13.08
CA ARG A 209 -10.83 8.21 13.70
C ARG A 209 -10.04 9.48 13.36
N PRO A 210 -9.26 10.02 14.31
CA PRO A 210 -8.43 11.20 14.05
C PRO A 210 -7.39 10.93 12.96
N ALA A 211 -6.98 11.97 12.25
CA ALA A 211 -5.87 11.88 11.30
C ALA A 211 -4.59 11.43 12.02
N PRO A 212 -3.72 10.62 11.39
CA PRO A 212 -2.47 10.23 12.00
C PRO A 212 -1.60 11.47 12.22
N ARG A 213 -0.96 11.51 13.39
CA ARG A 213 0.06 12.54 13.69
C ARG A 213 1.38 12.08 13.06
N VAL A 214 1.89 12.89 12.14
CA VAL A 214 3.15 12.65 11.44
C VAL A 214 4.19 13.67 11.87
N THR A 215 5.44 13.23 11.91
CA THR A 215 6.58 14.07 12.29
C THR A 215 6.96 14.96 11.13
N VAL A 216 7.36 16.21 11.39
CA VAL A 216 7.99 17.08 10.42
C VAL A 216 9.45 17.25 10.85
N ALA A 217 10.41 16.97 9.98
CA ALA A 217 11.83 16.96 10.32
C ALA A 217 12.30 18.29 10.95
N GLU A 218 11.75 19.40 10.46
CA GLU A 218 12.06 20.76 10.90
C GLU A 218 10.78 21.48 11.32
N GLY A 219 10.12 21.01 12.38
CA GLY A 219 8.95 21.70 12.92
C GLY A 219 8.06 20.84 13.82
N PRO A 220 6.94 21.40 14.31
CA PRO A 220 5.99 20.63 15.08
C PRO A 220 5.25 19.64 14.17
N PRO A 221 4.85 18.48 14.72
CA PRO A 221 4.10 17.47 13.97
C PRO A 221 2.76 18.02 13.47
N VAL A 222 2.26 17.41 12.40
CA VAL A 222 0.95 17.74 11.81
C VAL A 222 0.05 16.52 11.81
N ALA A 223 -1.27 16.74 11.90
CA ALA A 223 -2.26 15.69 11.77
C ALA A 223 -2.79 15.73 10.33
N ALA A 224 -2.49 14.72 9.54
CA ALA A 224 -2.85 14.69 8.12
C ALA A 224 -2.96 13.25 7.62
N ARG A 225 -3.93 12.98 6.74
CA ARG A 225 -4.20 11.65 6.17
C ARG A 225 -3.52 11.43 4.83
N THR A 226 -3.19 12.52 4.14
CA THR A 226 -2.49 12.53 2.86
C THR A 226 -1.36 13.54 2.87
N LEU A 227 -0.39 13.36 1.97
CA LEU A 227 0.70 14.31 1.79
C LEU A 227 0.18 15.69 1.35
N GLY A 228 -0.87 15.73 0.52
CA GLY A 228 -1.53 16.97 0.11
C GLY A 228 -2.16 17.74 1.27
N GLU A 229 -2.82 17.04 2.21
CA GLU A 229 -3.37 17.66 3.42
C GLU A 229 -2.25 18.23 4.31
N ALA A 230 -1.17 17.48 4.50
CA ALA A 230 0.00 17.96 5.24
C ALA A 230 0.66 19.17 4.55
N ALA A 231 0.78 19.13 3.22
CA ALA A 231 1.35 20.21 2.43
C ALA A 231 0.52 21.50 2.55
N ALA A 232 -0.81 21.41 2.49
CA ALA A 232 -1.69 22.56 2.69
C ALA A 232 -1.51 23.20 4.08
N GLN A 233 -1.36 22.38 5.13
CA GLN A 233 -1.11 22.88 6.49
C GLN A 233 0.28 23.53 6.65
N LEU A 234 1.30 22.98 5.98
CA LEU A 234 2.68 23.44 6.08
C LEU A 234 3.02 24.61 5.15
N ALA A 235 2.29 24.77 4.04
CA ALA A 235 2.46 25.86 3.08
C ALA A 235 2.33 27.24 3.76
N PHE A 236 1.45 27.36 4.77
CA PHE A 236 1.31 28.58 5.56
C PHE A 236 2.59 28.98 6.30
N ARG A 237 3.43 28.00 6.67
CA ARG A 237 4.66 28.24 7.46
C ARG A 237 5.89 28.43 6.59
N HIS A 238 5.98 27.72 5.48
CA HIS A 238 7.20 27.67 4.65
C HIS A 238 7.05 28.38 3.29
N GLY A 239 5.88 28.93 3.00
CA GLY A 239 5.56 29.61 1.74
C GLY A 239 5.21 28.65 0.59
N PRO A 240 4.66 29.18 -0.51
CA PRO A 240 4.12 28.36 -1.62
C PRO A 240 5.20 27.64 -2.44
N ALA A 241 6.47 28.00 -2.30
CA ALA A 241 7.60 27.37 -3.00
C ALA A 241 8.16 26.13 -2.26
N ALA A 242 7.69 25.85 -1.04
CA ALA A 242 8.12 24.71 -0.26
C ALA A 242 7.42 23.44 -0.74
N ARG A 243 8.21 22.45 -1.18
CA ARG A 243 7.71 21.11 -1.51
C ARG A 243 7.78 20.23 -0.26
N ILE A 244 6.65 19.67 0.14
CA ILE A 244 6.58 18.71 1.25
C ILE A 244 6.73 17.30 0.67
N VAL A 245 7.68 16.53 1.21
CA VAL A 245 7.95 15.17 0.77
C VAL A 245 7.87 14.21 1.94
N LEU A 246 7.42 12.99 1.67
CA LEU A 246 7.55 11.88 2.61
C LEU A 246 9.00 11.39 2.61
N ALA A 247 9.65 11.38 3.78
CA ALA A 247 11.02 10.91 3.93
C ALA A 247 11.09 9.38 3.81
N GLY A 248 12.11 8.87 3.12
CA GLY A 248 12.32 7.45 2.88
C GLY A 248 13.51 7.22 1.94
N ALA A 249 13.68 5.98 1.48
CA ALA A 249 14.73 5.63 0.51
C ALA A 249 14.53 6.32 -0.86
N VAL A 250 13.28 6.67 -1.19
CA VAL A 250 12.89 7.47 -2.34
C VAL A 250 11.91 8.52 -1.83
N GLU A 251 12.21 9.80 -2.05
CA GLU A 251 11.29 10.89 -1.69
C GLU A 251 10.02 10.78 -2.55
N VAL A 252 8.86 10.88 -1.90
CA VAL A 252 7.55 10.86 -2.56
C VAL A 252 6.88 12.21 -2.35
N ASP A 253 6.39 12.82 -3.43
CA ASP A 253 5.73 14.13 -3.46
C ASP A 253 4.31 14.11 -4.03
N ASP A 254 3.76 12.92 -4.34
CA ASP A 254 2.37 12.77 -4.79
C ASP A 254 1.39 13.19 -3.67
N PRO A 255 0.54 14.22 -3.89
CA PRO A 255 -0.45 14.68 -2.90
C PRO A 255 -1.42 13.58 -2.42
N ALA A 256 -1.70 12.58 -3.26
CA ALA A 256 -2.57 11.45 -2.91
C ALA A 256 -1.89 10.41 -2.02
N THR A 257 -0.58 10.55 -1.75
CA THR A 257 0.18 9.62 -0.91
C THR A 257 -0.47 9.51 0.47
N PRO A 258 -0.95 8.32 0.88
CA PRO A 258 -1.57 8.13 2.18
C PRO A 258 -0.50 8.23 3.27
N LEU A 259 -0.78 8.98 4.32
CA LEU A 259 0.05 9.09 5.51
C LEU A 259 -0.44 8.13 6.61
N VAL A 260 0.51 7.65 7.42
CA VAL A 260 0.29 6.70 8.51
C VAL A 260 1.12 7.08 9.76
N PRO A 261 0.79 6.55 10.95
CA PRO A 261 1.60 6.77 12.16
C PRO A 261 3.07 6.40 11.95
N GLY A 262 3.97 7.24 12.46
CA GLY A 262 5.42 7.05 12.32
C GLY A 262 6.02 7.61 11.02
N ASP A 263 5.21 8.18 10.12
CA ASP A 263 5.72 8.90 8.96
C ASP A 263 6.48 10.17 9.36
N VAL A 264 7.54 10.47 8.61
CA VAL A 264 8.35 11.67 8.74
C VAL A 264 8.29 12.45 7.44
N LEU A 265 7.92 13.71 7.53
CA LEU A 265 7.86 14.65 6.41
C LEU A 265 9.10 15.52 6.41
N ALA A 266 9.61 15.84 5.23
CA ALA A 266 10.66 16.80 5.04
C ALA A 266 10.18 17.98 4.18
N VAL A 267 10.66 19.17 4.52
CA VAL A 267 10.42 20.38 3.74
C VAL A 267 11.59 20.55 2.78
N ARG A 268 11.30 20.75 1.50
CA ARG A 268 12.29 21.04 0.46
C ARG A 268 12.00 22.42 -0.09
N VAL A 269 12.87 23.36 0.20
CA VAL A 269 12.83 24.70 -0.38
C VAL A 269 13.75 24.70 -1.58
N SER A 270 13.21 24.95 -2.77
CA SER A 270 14.08 25.18 -3.94
C SER A 270 14.89 26.45 -3.69
N PRO A 271 16.22 26.45 -3.87
CA PRO A 271 16.97 27.70 -3.85
C PRO A 271 16.40 28.58 -4.98
N GLY A 272 15.88 29.75 -4.63
CA GLY A 272 15.46 30.73 -5.63
C GLY A 272 16.63 31.09 -6.56
N PRO A 273 16.39 31.65 -7.75
CA PRO A 273 17.46 32.07 -8.63
C PRO A 273 18.36 33.03 -7.84
N THR A 274 19.60 32.61 -7.60
CA THR A 274 20.63 33.45 -6.99
C THR A 274 20.72 34.70 -7.84
N GLY A 275 20.28 35.82 -7.28
CA GLY A 275 20.38 37.12 -7.92
C GLY A 275 21.83 37.34 -8.31
N VAL A 276 22.10 37.33 -9.61
CA VAL A 276 23.36 37.81 -10.16
C VAL A 276 23.45 39.27 -9.76
N VAL A 277 24.27 39.56 -8.75
CA VAL A 277 24.65 40.91 -8.39
C VAL A 277 25.40 41.46 -9.60
N ALA A 278 24.71 42.25 -10.41
CA ALA A 278 25.30 42.98 -11.51
C ALA A 278 26.29 44.00 -10.92
N GLY A 279 27.58 43.61 -10.89
CA GLY A 279 28.68 44.50 -10.55
C GLY A 279 28.70 45.67 -11.53
N HIS A 280 28.32 46.85 -11.05
CA HIS A 280 28.56 48.12 -11.73
C HIS A 280 30.08 48.37 -11.80
N ALA A 281 30.69 48.05 -12.94
CA ALA A 281 32.00 48.57 -13.30
C ALA A 281 31.81 49.98 -13.89
N ALA A 282 31.95 51.00 -13.04
CA ALA A 282 32.06 52.38 -13.47
C ALA A 282 33.40 52.58 -14.22
N SER A 283 33.31 52.71 -15.54
CA SER A 283 34.41 53.06 -16.42
C SER A 283 34.73 54.56 -16.30
N ARG A 284 35.96 54.87 -15.91
CA ARG A 284 36.56 56.21 -15.98
C ARG A 284 36.86 56.54 -17.45
N ARG A 285 36.42 57.72 -17.90
CA ARG A 285 37.02 58.50 -18.99
C ARG A 285 37.00 59.96 -18.50
N THR A 286 38.19 60.50 -18.17
CA THR A 286 38.92 61.51 -18.97
C THR A 286 38.10 62.75 -19.24
#